data_AF-A0AA35JQI2-F1
#
_entry.id   AF-A0AA35JQI2-F1
#
_cell.length_a   1.000
_cell.length_b   1.000
_cell.length_c   1.000
_cell.angle_alpha   90.00
_cell.angle_beta   90.00
_cell.angle_gamma   90.00
#
_symmetry.space_group_name_H-M   'P 1'
#
loop_
_entity.id
_entity.type
_entity.pdbx_description
1 polymer ?
#
loop_
_entity_poly.entity_id
_entity_poly.type
_entity_poly.pdbx_seq_one_letter_code
_entity_poly.pdbx_strand_id
1 'polypeptide(L)'
;MIESLEAQGLQLAKEKQEYLDKLMEETEELCLQREQREALEHLNQVLEAEKQQFEEVVQDLRVEQEQIKRELEMTAQSLKGVEEEKKGLRNLTETLQKTLEALSLEKQRTLEMLEENQSELQPPTSPSCEQPDAAGGLQSSLHQIEEKMHQLLEEKLLAEKRMKENEERSRALEEEREFYSSQSQALQNSLSELTAEKQQTERDLKAEVKVRMDLEKRLQEAEEALQSLEQGLNCKHRNKEKEEKMKADVSNLKKFFEECIRNAELEAKMPVIMKNSVYLHKAATRRIKSCRFHRRRSSNSWLDLRQSQSFMYSEAESIEDLKQAAKRLTQDQHFRETIYQIMISRQSSSSGNKK
;
A
#
# COMPACT_ATOMS: atom_id res chain seq x y z
N MET A 1 -88.04 13.74 17.80
CA MET A 1 -87.70 12.31 17.96
C MET A 1 -87.01 11.75 16.71
N ILE A 2 -87.54 11.99 15.51
CA ILE A 2 -86.88 11.57 14.25
C ILE A 2 -85.58 12.35 14.03
N GLU A 3 -85.61 13.68 14.13
CA GLU A 3 -84.41 14.54 13.96
C GLU A 3 -83.28 14.21 14.96
N SER A 4 -83.62 13.80 16.19
CA SER A 4 -82.59 13.39 17.17
C SER A 4 -81.97 12.04 16.85
N LEU A 5 -82.74 11.12 16.27
CA LEU A 5 -82.25 9.83 15.79
C LEU A 5 -81.39 9.99 14.54
N GLU A 6 -81.75 10.91 13.65
CA GLU A 6 -80.95 11.28 12.48
C GLU A 6 -79.61 11.92 12.88
N ALA A 7 -79.63 12.84 13.85
CA ALA A 7 -78.42 13.44 14.39
C ALA A 7 -77.50 12.41 15.08
N GLN A 8 -78.08 11.48 15.85
CA GLN A 8 -77.32 10.37 16.46
C GLN A 8 -76.75 9.41 15.42
N GLY A 9 -77.52 9.08 14.37
CA GLY A 9 -77.04 8.24 13.27
C GLY A 9 -75.89 8.89 12.49
N LEU A 10 -75.96 10.20 12.25
CA LEU A 10 -74.91 10.96 11.58
C LEU A 10 -73.65 11.09 12.46
N GLN A 11 -73.83 11.25 13.77
CA GLN A 11 -72.75 11.25 14.75
C GLN A 11 -72.03 9.88 14.78
N LEU A 12 -72.78 8.78 14.86
CA LEU A 12 -72.23 7.42 14.82
C LEU A 12 -71.49 7.12 13.52
N ALA A 13 -71.98 7.63 12.38
CA ALA A 13 -71.31 7.48 11.09
C ALA A 13 -69.96 8.21 11.06
N LYS A 14 -69.89 9.41 11.64
CA LYS A 14 -68.63 10.17 11.78
C LYS A 14 -67.63 9.47 12.69
N GLU A 15 -68.08 9.05 13.88
CA GLU A 15 -67.23 8.34 14.84
C GLU A 15 -66.69 7.02 14.25
N LYS A 16 -67.52 6.30 13.49
CA LYS A 16 -67.09 5.11 12.74
C LYS A 16 -66.03 5.44 11.69
N GLN A 17 -66.20 6.51 10.92
CA GLN A 17 -65.23 6.92 9.91
C GLN A 17 -63.90 7.32 10.55
N GLU A 18 -63.92 8.13 11.61
CA GLU A 18 -62.72 8.52 12.35
C GLU A 18 -61.98 7.32 12.97
N TYR A 19 -62.72 6.30 13.43
CA TYR A 19 -62.12 5.06 13.92
C TYR A 19 -61.46 4.25 12.79
N LEU A 20 -62.07 4.20 11.62
CA LEU A 20 -61.50 3.54 10.44
C LEU A 20 -60.23 4.26 9.97
N ASP A 21 -60.25 5.59 9.92
CA ASP A 21 -59.11 6.40 9.51
C ASP A 21 -57.91 6.17 10.46
N LYS A 22 -58.14 6.18 11.78
CA LYS A 22 -57.09 5.87 12.78
C LYS A 22 -56.51 4.46 12.62
N LEU A 23 -57.37 3.47 12.38
CA LEU A 23 -56.93 2.09 12.13
C LEU A 23 -56.07 1.99 10.88
N MET A 24 -56.42 2.73 9.83
CA MET A 24 -55.61 2.80 8.62
C MET A 24 -54.25 3.45 8.90
N GLU A 25 -54.21 4.59 9.60
CA GLU A 25 -52.96 5.26 10.00
C GLU A 25 -52.06 4.32 10.82
N GLU A 26 -52.58 3.66 11.85
CA GLU A 26 -51.83 2.68 12.67
C GLU A 26 -51.31 1.51 11.82
N THR A 27 -52.10 1.04 10.85
CA THR A 27 -51.68 -0.04 9.94
C THR A 27 -50.55 0.40 9.01
N GLU A 28 -50.62 1.62 8.48
CA GLU A 28 -49.56 2.21 7.65
C GLU A 28 -48.27 2.39 8.45
N GLU A 29 -48.35 2.91 9.69
CA GLU A 29 -47.20 3.05 10.58
C GLU A 29 -46.55 1.70 10.91
N LEU A 30 -47.34 0.68 11.21
CA LEU A 30 -46.83 -0.68 11.46
C LEU A 30 -46.17 -1.29 10.22
N CYS A 31 -46.71 -1.05 9.03
CA CYS A 31 -46.09 -1.47 7.77
C CYS A 31 -44.73 -0.79 7.57
N LEU A 32 -44.65 0.52 7.77
CA LEU A 32 -43.39 1.27 7.67
C LEU A 32 -42.34 0.79 8.68
N GLN A 33 -42.73 0.54 9.92
CA GLN A 33 -41.84 -0.01 10.94
C GLN A 33 -41.31 -1.40 10.56
N ARG A 34 -42.18 -2.26 10.00
CA ARG A 34 -41.80 -3.58 9.51
C ARG A 34 -40.79 -3.47 8.36
N GLU A 35 -41.06 -2.62 7.38
CA GLU A 35 -40.14 -2.39 6.26
C GLU A 35 -38.77 -1.88 6.73
N GLN A 36 -38.75 -0.94 7.69
CA GLN A 36 -37.51 -0.45 8.30
C GLN A 36 -36.74 -1.57 9.01
N ARG A 37 -37.44 -2.43 9.75
CA ARG A 37 -36.84 -3.57 10.44
C ARG A 37 -36.26 -4.58 9.45
N GLU A 38 -37.00 -4.93 8.39
CA GLU A 38 -36.53 -5.83 7.35
C GLU A 38 -35.29 -5.25 6.63
N ALA A 39 -35.27 -3.94 6.36
CA ALA A 39 -34.11 -3.26 5.80
C ALA A 39 -32.88 -3.28 6.73
N LEU A 40 -33.07 -3.10 8.04
CA LEU A 40 -32.01 -3.21 9.04
C LEU A 40 -31.48 -4.65 9.16
N GLU A 41 -32.36 -5.64 9.13
CA GLU A 41 -31.97 -7.05 9.16
C GLU A 41 -31.15 -7.42 7.91
N HIS A 42 -31.59 -6.96 6.73
CA HIS A 42 -30.81 -7.12 5.49
C HIS A 42 -29.45 -6.42 5.55
N LEU A 43 -29.39 -5.18 6.06
CA LEU A 43 -28.13 -4.46 6.22
C LEU A 43 -27.17 -5.19 7.17
N ASN A 44 -27.68 -5.72 8.30
CA ASN A 44 -26.87 -6.52 9.22
C ASN A 44 -26.30 -7.77 8.55
N GLN A 45 -27.09 -8.47 7.73
CA GLN A 45 -26.61 -9.63 6.97
C GLN A 45 -25.48 -9.27 6.00
N VAL A 46 -25.61 -8.15 5.28
CA VAL A 46 -24.56 -7.66 4.38
C VAL A 46 -23.29 -7.31 5.15
N LEU A 47 -23.41 -6.60 6.28
CA LEU A 47 -22.27 -6.24 7.12
C LEU A 47 -21.58 -7.48 7.73
N GLU A 48 -22.33 -8.49 8.15
CA GLU A 48 -21.78 -9.75 8.64
C GLU A 48 -21.05 -10.52 7.52
N ALA A 49 -21.61 -10.55 6.31
CA ALA A 49 -20.96 -11.17 5.17
C ALA A 49 -19.66 -10.44 4.77
N GLU A 50 -19.68 -9.10 4.73
CA GLU A 50 -18.47 -8.29 4.48
C GLU A 50 -17.42 -8.53 5.57
N LYS A 51 -17.83 -8.57 6.84
CA LYS A 51 -16.93 -8.88 7.95
C LYS A 51 -16.26 -10.26 7.79
N GLN A 52 -17.03 -11.28 7.41
CA GLN A 52 -16.49 -12.61 7.15
C GLN A 52 -15.47 -12.60 6.01
N GLN A 53 -15.78 -11.92 4.90
CA GLN A 53 -14.84 -11.76 3.79
C GLN A 53 -13.55 -11.05 4.21
N PHE A 54 -13.62 -10.01 5.05
CA PHE A 54 -12.43 -9.36 5.59
C PHE A 54 -11.61 -10.31 6.48
N GLU A 55 -12.26 -11.12 7.32
CA GLU A 55 -11.59 -12.10 8.17
C GLU A 55 -10.87 -13.18 7.35
N GLU A 56 -11.50 -13.66 6.27
CA GLU A 56 -10.89 -14.60 5.31
C GLU A 56 -9.66 -14.02 4.65
N VAL A 57 -9.75 -12.80 4.08
CA VAL A 57 -8.60 -12.12 3.44
C VAL A 57 -7.46 -11.92 4.44
N VAL A 58 -7.75 -11.53 5.69
CA VAL A 58 -6.72 -11.41 6.74
C VAL A 58 -6.06 -12.75 7.03
N GLN A 59 -6.82 -13.84 7.03
CA GLN A 59 -6.28 -15.17 7.26
C GLN A 59 -5.39 -15.62 6.10
N ASP A 60 -5.81 -15.40 4.86
CA ASP A 60 -5.01 -15.72 3.66
C ASP A 60 -3.68 -14.97 3.66
N LEU A 61 -3.71 -13.65 3.91
CA LEU A 61 -2.49 -12.83 4.01
C LEU A 61 -1.53 -13.32 5.11
N ARG A 62 -2.05 -13.85 6.22
CA ARG A 62 -1.22 -14.45 7.28
C ARG A 62 -0.57 -15.75 6.84
N VAL A 63 -1.31 -16.61 6.14
CA VAL A 63 -0.76 -17.86 5.58
C VAL A 63 0.33 -17.56 4.56
N GLU A 64 0.11 -16.58 3.68
CA GLU A 64 1.12 -16.12 2.72
C GLU A 64 2.37 -15.57 3.43
N GLN A 65 2.19 -14.76 4.48
CA GLN A 65 3.31 -14.24 5.27
C GLN A 65 4.16 -15.37 5.88
N GLU A 66 3.52 -16.40 6.44
CA GLU A 66 4.25 -17.54 6.98
C GLU A 66 4.97 -18.33 5.89
N GLN A 67 4.34 -18.49 4.72
CA GLN A 67 4.96 -19.19 3.59
C GLN A 67 6.22 -18.46 3.10
N ILE A 68 6.13 -17.15 2.90
CA ILE A 68 7.27 -16.32 2.48
C ILE A 68 8.38 -16.36 3.53
N LYS A 69 8.03 -16.37 4.81
CA LYS A 69 9.02 -16.52 5.89
C LYS A 69 9.77 -17.85 5.79
N ARG A 70 9.06 -18.96 5.56
CA ARG A 70 9.68 -20.28 5.34
C ARG A 70 10.59 -20.28 4.11
N GLU A 71 10.14 -19.70 3.00
CA GLU A 71 10.94 -19.60 1.77
C GLU A 71 12.21 -18.78 1.99
N LEU A 72 12.11 -17.63 2.66
CA LEU A 72 13.26 -16.80 3.02
C LEU A 72 14.25 -17.55 3.92
N GLU A 73 13.77 -18.31 4.90
CA GLU A 73 14.60 -19.17 5.76
C GLU A 73 15.33 -20.25 4.95
N MET A 74 14.66 -20.88 3.99
CA MET A 74 15.25 -21.88 3.08
C MET A 74 16.31 -21.27 2.15
N THR A 75 16.05 -20.09 1.59
CA THR A 75 17.03 -19.34 0.78
C THR A 75 18.25 -18.95 1.62
N ALA A 76 18.06 -18.49 2.85
CA ALA A 76 19.16 -18.13 3.76
C ALA A 76 20.02 -19.36 4.14
N GLN A 77 19.41 -20.52 4.39
CA GLN A 77 20.13 -21.77 4.64
C GLN A 77 20.93 -22.20 3.41
N SER A 78 20.35 -22.11 2.21
CA SER A 78 21.02 -22.45 0.95
C SER A 78 22.21 -21.53 0.69
N LEU A 79 22.05 -20.23 0.91
CA LEU A 79 23.11 -19.23 0.76
C LEU A 79 24.29 -19.53 1.69
N LYS A 80 24.00 -19.87 2.96
CA LYS A 80 25.02 -20.26 3.94
C LYS A 80 25.81 -21.50 3.48
N GLY A 81 25.14 -22.51 2.92
CA GLY A 81 25.81 -23.68 2.36
C GLY A 81 26.79 -23.32 1.23
N VAL A 82 26.37 -22.43 0.31
CA VAL A 82 27.22 -21.94 -0.78
C VAL A 82 28.42 -21.14 -0.24
N GLU A 83 28.24 -20.33 0.81
CA GLU A 83 29.34 -19.61 1.46
C GLU A 83 30.38 -20.55 2.08
N GLU A 84 29.93 -21.62 2.73
CA GLU A 84 30.78 -22.66 3.31
C GLU A 84 31.58 -23.40 2.22
N GLU A 85 30.93 -23.78 1.12
CA GLU A 85 31.60 -24.37 -0.04
C GLU A 85 32.64 -23.42 -0.66
N LYS A 86 32.31 -22.13 -0.85
CA LYS A 86 33.26 -21.12 -1.36
C LYS A 86 34.45 -20.94 -0.42
N LYS A 87 34.27 -21.08 0.89
CA LYS A 87 35.37 -21.06 1.86
C LYS A 87 36.26 -22.30 1.70
N GLY A 88 35.65 -23.48 1.55
CA GLY A 88 36.36 -24.73 1.29
C GLY A 88 37.19 -24.69 0.00
N LEU A 89 36.59 -24.22 -1.10
CA LEU A 89 37.25 -24.07 -2.39
C LEU A 89 38.39 -23.03 -2.35
N ARG A 90 38.22 -21.90 -1.65
CA ARG A 90 39.30 -20.93 -1.45
C ARG A 90 40.50 -21.55 -0.74
N ASN A 91 40.27 -22.27 0.36
CA ASN A 91 41.34 -22.97 1.08
C ASN A 91 42.03 -24.00 0.18
N LEU A 92 41.27 -24.78 -0.60
CA LEU A 92 41.82 -25.75 -1.55
C LEU A 92 42.69 -25.06 -2.60
N THR A 93 42.19 -24.00 -3.25
CA THR A 93 42.96 -23.24 -4.25
C THR A 93 44.24 -22.65 -3.65
N GLU A 94 44.20 -22.14 -2.41
CA GLU A 94 45.40 -21.65 -1.71
C GLU A 94 46.41 -22.78 -1.45
N THR A 95 45.96 -23.98 -1.06
CA THR A 95 46.86 -25.13 -0.89
C THR A 95 47.48 -25.59 -2.20
N LEU A 96 46.68 -25.68 -3.28
CA LEU A 96 47.16 -26.03 -4.62
C LEU A 96 48.17 -25.00 -5.15
N GLN A 97 47.93 -23.72 -4.87
CA GLN A 97 48.87 -22.66 -5.24
C GLN A 97 50.22 -22.80 -4.52
N LYS A 98 50.21 -23.07 -3.20
CA LYS A 98 51.44 -23.28 -2.41
C LYS A 98 52.20 -24.53 -2.85
N THR A 99 51.51 -25.62 -3.19
CA THR A 99 52.17 -26.85 -3.66
C THR A 99 52.76 -26.68 -5.06
N LEU A 100 52.07 -25.95 -5.96
CA LEU A 100 52.60 -25.58 -7.26
C LEU A 100 53.86 -24.71 -7.14
N GLU A 101 53.87 -23.73 -6.24
CA GLU A 101 55.04 -22.90 -5.97
C GLU A 101 56.22 -23.74 -5.45
N ALA A 102 55.98 -24.66 -4.51
CA ALA A 102 57.01 -25.57 -4.00
C ALA A 102 57.59 -26.48 -5.09
N LEU A 103 56.74 -27.07 -5.94
CA LEU A 103 57.17 -27.91 -7.07
C LEU A 103 57.92 -27.09 -8.13
N SER A 104 57.55 -25.82 -8.35
CA SER A 104 58.28 -24.95 -9.26
C SER A 104 59.71 -24.67 -8.78
N LEU A 105 59.90 -24.49 -7.46
CA LEU A 105 61.22 -24.35 -6.85
C LEU A 105 62.02 -25.66 -6.92
N GLU A 106 61.38 -26.80 -6.72
CA GLU A 106 62.01 -28.12 -6.87
C GLU A 106 62.43 -28.40 -8.32
N LYS A 107 61.58 -28.04 -9.29
CA LYS A 107 61.90 -28.07 -10.72
C LYS A 107 63.14 -27.22 -11.01
N GLN A 108 63.22 -26.02 -10.46
CA GLN A 108 64.36 -25.13 -10.67
C GLN A 108 65.66 -25.72 -10.09
N ARG A 109 65.60 -26.26 -8.86
CA ARG A 109 66.76 -26.94 -8.25
C ARG A 109 67.23 -28.16 -9.03
N THR A 110 66.30 -28.97 -9.55
CA THR A 110 66.64 -30.16 -10.35
C THR A 110 67.25 -29.80 -11.70
N LEU A 111 66.81 -28.71 -12.32
CA LEU A 111 67.45 -28.15 -13.51
C LEU A 111 68.86 -27.64 -13.23
N GLU A 112 69.06 -26.88 -12.15
CA GLU A 112 70.39 -26.40 -11.73
C GLU A 112 71.37 -27.56 -11.52
N MET A 113 70.95 -28.63 -10.82
CA MET A 113 71.79 -29.84 -10.67
C MET A 113 72.08 -30.56 -11.99
N LEU A 114 71.16 -30.55 -12.95
CA LEU A 114 71.38 -31.13 -14.28
C LEU A 114 72.39 -30.30 -15.10
N GLU A 115 72.34 -28.97 -15.00
CA GLU A 115 73.30 -28.05 -15.63
C GLU A 115 74.71 -28.17 -15.04
N GLU A 116 74.82 -28.30 -13.70
CA GLU A 116 76.08 -28.58 -13.01
C GLU A 116 76.70 -29.91 -13.46
N ASN A 117 75.91 -30.99 -13.50
CA ASN A 117 76.36 -32.30 -13.98
C ASN A 117 76.78 -32.27 -15.46
N GLN A 118 76.12 -31.48 -16.32
CA GLN A 118 76.54 -31.33 -17.72
C GLN A 118 77.83 -30.50 -17.86
N SER A 119 78.02 -29.50 -17.01
CA SER A 119 79.21 -28.64 -17.02
C SER A 119 80.49 -29.38 -16.56
N GLU A 120 80.35 -30.43 -15.75
CA GLU A 120 81.47 -31.30 -15.34
C GLU A 120 81.92 -32.31 -16.42
N LEU A 121 81.16 -32.47 -17.53
CA LEU A 121 81.23 -33.67 -18.39
C LEU A 121 81.90 -33.52 -19.79
N GLN A 122 82.70 -32.49 -20.09
CA GLN A 122 83.53 -32.44 -21.33
C GLN A 122 84.90 -31.72 -21.17
N PRO A 123 86.03 -32.23 -21.77
CA PRO A 123 86.87 -33.37 -21.34
C PRO A 123 88.43 -33.08 -21.46
N PRO A 124 89.44 -34.01 -21.35
CA PRO A 124 89.37 -35.50 -21.30
C PRO A 124 90.33 -36.25 -20.34
N THR A 125 89.96 -37.48 -19.91
CA THR A 125 90.66 -38.76 -20.17
C THR A 125 90.12 -39.92 -19.31
N SER A 126 90.11 -41.11 -19.90
CA SER A 126 89.96 -42.48 -19.36
C SER A 126 88.55 -43.10 -19.22
N PRO A 127 88.36 -44.37 -19.70
CA PRO A 127 87.09 -45.09 -19.64
C PRO A 127 87.07 -46.07 -18.46
N SER A 128 86.19 -45.87 -17.48
CA SER A 128 85.69 -46.98 -16.64
C SER A 128 84.48 -46.57 -15.80
N CYS A 129 83.44 -47.40 -15.86
CA CYS A 129 82.37 -47.65 -14.89
C CYS A 129 81.47 -46.50 -14.36
N GLU A 130 80.18 -46.63 -14.70
CA GLU A 130 79.00 -46.34 -13.84
C GLU A 130 78.51 -44.89 -13.62
N GLN A 131 78.51 -44.03 -14.64
CA GLN A 131 77.88 -42.69 -14.54
C GLN A 131 76.68 -42.33 -15.47
N PRO A 132 76.06 -43.20 -16.29
CA PRO A 132 74.80 -42.85 -16.97
C PRO A 132 73.57 -42.76 -16.05
N ASP A 133 73.56 -43.52 -14.94
CA ASP A 133 72.34 -43.76 -14.16
C ASP A 133 71.88 -42.56 -13.32
N ALA A 134 72.81 -41.73 -12.83
CA ALA A 134 72.48 -40.56 -12.00
C ALA A 134 71.82 -39.42 -12.82
N ALA A 135 72.30 -39.17 -14.04
CA ALA A 135 71.74 -38.17 -14.94
C ALA A 135 70.36 -38.59 -15.49
N GLY A 136 70.17 -39.89 -15.80
CA GLY A 136 68.88 -40.44 -16.20
C GLY A 136 67.83 -40.42 -15.08
N GLY A 137 68.26 -40.65 -13.83
CA GLY A 137 67.41 -40.51 -12.64
C GLY A 137 66.90 -39.08 -12.43
N LEU A 138 67.78 -38.07 -12.59
CA LEU A 138 67.42 -36.66 -12.48
C LEU A 138 66.46 -36.20 -13.59
N GLN A 139 66.67 -36.64 -14.84
CA GLN A 139 65.72 -36.36 -15.94
C GLN A 139 64.36 -37.00 -15.72
N SER A 140 64.31 -38.23 -15.20
CA SER A 140 63.07 -38.91 -14.85
C SER A 140 62.34 -38.19 -13.71
N SER A 141 63.08 -37.70 -12.71
CA SER A 141 62.54 -36.89 -11.61
C SER A 141 61.96 -35.57 -12.11
N LEU A 142 62.66 -34.88 -13.03
CA LEU A 142 62.18 -33.64 -13.64
C LEU A 142 60.85 -33.88 -14.37
N HIS A 143 60.77 -34.96 -15.17
CA HIS A 143 59.55 -35.29 -15.90
C HIS A 143 58.37 -35.58 -14.95
N GLN A 144 58.62 -36.29 -13.85
CA GLN A 144 57.60 -36.53 -12.81
C GLN A 144 57.14 -35.24 -12.12
N ILE A 145 58.04 -34.29 -11.87
CA ILE A 145 57.69 -32.98 -11.31
C ILE A 145 56.80 -32.21 -12.28
N GLU A 146 57.14 -32.20 -13.57
CA GLU A 146 56.35 -31.55 -14.61
C GLU A 146 54.95 -32.16 -14.76
N GLU A 147 54.84 -33.49 -14.73
CA GLU A 147 53.56 -34.18 -14.80
C GLU A 147 52.67 -33.88 -13.58
N LYS A 148 53.23 -33.93 -12.36
CA LYS A 148 52.50 -33.54 -11.14
C LYS A 148 52.08 -32.08 -11.15
N MET A 149 52.94 -31.19 -11.63
CA MET A 149 52.62 -29.77 -11.77
C MET A 149 51.46 -29.56 -12.78
N HIS A 150 51.42 -30.34 -13.87
CA HIS A 150 50.33 -30.29 -14.82
C HIS A 150 49.00 -30.76 -14.21
N GLN A 151 49.01 -31.88 -13.49
CA GLN A 151 47.83 -32.40 -12.77
C GLN A 151 47.28 -31.38 -11.76
N LEU A 152 48.14 -30.75 -10.95
CA LEU A 152 47.73 -29.74 -9.98
C LEU A 152 47.16 -28.47 -10.63
N LEU A 153 47.67 -28.08 -11.81
CA LEU A 153 47.11 -26.97 -12.57
C LEU A 153 45.69 -27.28 -13.07
N GLU A 154 45.44 -28.51 -13.53
CA GLU A 154 44.10 -28.96 -13.91
C GLU A 154 43.14 -28.96 -12.73
N GLU A 155 43.56 -29.50 -11.57
CA GLU A 155 42.77 -29.48 -10.34
C GLU A 155 42.43 -28.05 -9.89
N LYS A 156 43.42 -27.15 -9.95
CA LYS A 156 43.22 -25.73 -9.62
C LYS A 156 42.20 -25.10 -10.56
N LEU A 157 42.29 -25.35 -11.86
CA LEU A 157 41.36 -24.80 -12.84
C LEU A 157 39.93 -25.33 -12.64
N LEU A 158 39.77 -26.59 -12.22
CA LEU A 158 38.47 -27.15 -11.83
C LEU A 158 37.92 -26.50 -10.55
N ALA A 159 38.76 -26.27 -9.55
CA ALA A 159 38.38 -25.56 -8.33
C ALA A 159 37.94 -24.11 -8.63
N GLU A 160 38.63 -23.41 -9.54
CA GLU A 160 38.28 -22.06 -9.98
C GLU A 160 36.96 -22.03 -10.76
N LYS A 161 36.67 -23.04 -11.59
CA LYS A 161 35.36 -23.17 -12.27
C LYS A 161 34.22 -23.33 -11.26
N ARG A 162 34.37 -24.23 -10.28
CA ARG A 162 33.38 -24.39 -9.21
C ARG A 162 33.21 -23.13 -8.37
N MET A 163 34.28 -22.38 -8.14
CA MET A 163 34.21 -21.09 -7.45
C MET A 163 33.31 -20.09 -8.21
N LYS A 164 33.45 -19.98 -9.53
CA LYS A 164 32.62 -19.11 -10.36
C LYS A 164 31.15 -19.55 -10.37
N GLU A 165 30.89 -20.85 -10.50
CA GLU A 165 29.52 -21.40 -10.41
C GLU A 165 28.87 -21.08 -9.06
N ASN A 166 29.61 -21.22 -7.95
CA ASN A 166 29.12 -20.86 -6.63
C ASN A 166 28.94 -19.33 -6.44
N GLU A 167 29.71 -18.49 -7.13
CA GLU A 167 29.48 -17.04 -7.16
C GLU A 167 28.20 -16.66 -7.90
N GLU A 168 27.90 -17.32 -9.02
CA GLU A 168 26.63 -17.14 -9.74
C GLU A 168 25.45 -17.63 -8.91
N ARG A 169 25.57 -18.80 -8.28
CA ARG A 169 24.55 -19.35 -7.38
C ARG A 169 24.29 -18.45 -6.16
N SER A 170 25.34 -17.89 -5.55
CA SER A 170 25.22 -16.93 -4.45
C SER A 170 24.42 -15.70 -4.87
N ARG A 171 24.73 -15.14 -6.06
CA ARG A 171 24.03 -13.97 -6.61
C ARG A 171 22.55 -14.25 -6.83
N ALA A 172 22.20 -15.39 -7.43
CA ALA A 172 20.80 -15.78 -7.62
C ALA A 172 20.05 -15.92 -6.28
N LEU A 173 20.65 -16.55 -5.28
CA LEU A 173 20.06 -16.69 -3.94
C LEU A 173 19.92 -15.35 -3.21
N GLU A 174 20.85 -14.41 -3.42
CA GLU A 174 20.75 -13.04 -2.89
C GLU A 174 19.58 -12.27 -3.52
N GLU A 175 19.38 -12.39 -4.83
CA GLU A 175 18.24 -11.82 -5.53
C GLU A 175 16.90 -12.40 -5.04
N GLU A 176 16.83 -13.73 -4.86
CA GLU A 176 15.65 -14.40 -4.26
C GLU A 176 15.38 -13.91 -2.84
N ARG A 177 16.43 -13.78 -2.01
CA ARG A 177 16.30 -13.27 -0.64
C ARG A 177 15.75 -11.84 -0.63
N GLU A 178 16.24 -10.98 -1.50
CA GLU A 178 15.76 -9.60 -1.63
C GLU A 178 14.32 -9.55 -2.11
N PHE A 179 13.95 -10.39 -3.08
CA PHE A 179 12.57 -10.55 -3.53
C PHE A 179 11.64 -10.91 -2.36
N TYR A 180 11.92 -12.00 -1.64
CA TYR A 180 11.09 -12.42 -0.51
C TYR A 180 11.08 -11.41 0.63
N SER A 181 12.19 -10.74 0.90
CA SER A 181 12.25 -9.67 1.90
C SER A 181 11.34 -8.51 1.52
N SER A 182 11.35 -8.08 0.26
CA SER A 182 10.51 -6.98 -0.21
C SER A 182 9.02 -7.35 -0.18
N GLN A 183 8.68 -8.58 -0.55
CA GLN A 183 7.32 -9.11 -0.51
C GLN A 183 6.80 -9.22 0.93
N SER A 184 7.62 -9.76 1.84
CA SER A 184 7.31 -9.85 3.27
C SER A 184 7.04 -8.47 3.88
N GLN A 185 7.87 -7.48 3.54
CA GLN A 185 7.69 -6.10 4.01
C GLN A 185 6.41 -5.47 3.46
N ALA A 186 6.10 -5.68 2.17
CA ALA A 186 4.86 -5.18 1.57
C ALA A 186 3.60 -5.78 2.24
N LEU A 187 3.60 -7.10 2.47
CA LEU A 187 2.50 -7.78 3.18
C LEU A 187 2.38 -7.31 4.62
N GLN A 188 3.50 -7.14 5.33
CA GLN A 188 3.50 -6.62 6.70
C GLN A 188 2.91 -5.21 6.78
N ASN A 189 3.26 -4.34 5.84
CA ASN A 189 2.69 -2.99 5.75
C ASN A 189 1.17 -3.07 5.53
N SER A 190 0.72 -3.88 4.57
CA SER A 190 -0.71 -4.06 4.28
C SER A 190 -1.49 -4.59 5.50
N LEU A 191 -0.98 -5.60 6.20
CA LEU A 191 -1.59 -6.11 7.43
C LEU A 191 -1.66 -5.03 8.53
N SER A 192 -0.62 -4.20 8.64
CA SER A 192 -0.59 -3.11 9.63
C SER A 192 -1.61 -2.01 9.33
N GLU A 193 -1.76 -1.65 8.05
CA GLU A 193 -2.76 -0.68 7.58
C GLU A 193 -4.18 -1.19 7.82
N LEU A 194 -4.47 -2.44 7.43
CA LEU A 194 -5.78 -3.06 7.62
C LEU A 194 -6.13 -3.20 9.12
N THR A 195 -5.13 -3.50 9.96
CA THR A 195 -5.32 -3.54 11.41
C THR A 195 -5.63 -2.16 11.98
N ALA A 196 -4.96 -1.11 11.49
CA ALA A 196 -5.21 0.26 11.92
C ALA A 196 -6.60 0.74 11.49
N GLU A 197 -7.01 0.44 10.25
CA GLU A 197 -8.35 0.74 9.74
C GLU A 197 -9.44 0.03 10.55
N LYS A 198 -9.28 -1.28 10.81
CA LYS A 198 -10.19 -2.04 11.68
C LYS A 198 -10.33 -1.40 13.05
N GLN A 199 -9.22 -1.06 13.70
CA GLN A 199 -9.29 -0.44 15.02
C GLN A 199 -9.95 0.94 14.97
N GLN A 200 -9.79 1.69 13.88
CA GLN A 200 -10.43 2.97 13.71
C GLN A 200 -11.95 2.81 13.56
N THR A 201 -12.41 1.91 12.70
CA THR A 201 -13.84 1.64 12.50
C THR A 201 -14.49 1.08 13.77
N GLU A 202 -13.80 0.24 14.54
CA GLU A 202 -14.27 -0.22 15.86
C GLU A 202 -14.43 0.92 16.87
N ARG A 203 -13.51 1.89 16.89
CA ARG A 203 -13.62 3.08 17.75
C ARG A 203 -14.80 3.95 17.35
N ASP A 204 -14.98 4.17 16.05
CA ASP A 204 -16.06 4.99 15.52
C ASP A 204 -17.42 4.34 15.78
N LEU A 205 -17.54 3.02 15.55
CA LEU A 205 -18.73 2.25 15.89
C LEU A 205 -19.05 2.31 17.38
N LYS A 206 -18.04 2.17 18.25
CA LYS A 206 -18.24 2.27 19.71
C LYS A 206 -18.72 3.66 20.13
N ALA A 207 -18.21 4.71 19.49
CA ALA A 207 -18.67 6.08 19.73
C ALA A 207 -20.13 6.26 19.28
N GLU A 208 -20.48 5.74 18.11
CA GLU A 208 -21.86 5.77 17.60
C GLU A 208 -22.82 5.00 18.51
N VAL A 209 -22.47 3.79 18.93
CA VAL A 209 -23.27 2.98 19.86
C VAL A 209 -23.50 3.74 21.17
N LYS A 210 -22.47 4.41 21.70
CA LYS A 210 -22.63 5.23 22.91
C LYS A 210 -23.62 6.37 22.70
N VAL A 211 -23.54 7.08 21.58
CA VAL A 211 -24.48 8.15 21.24
C VAL A 211 -25.91 7.60 21.09
N ARG A 212 -26.09 6.44 20.46
CA ARG A 212 -27.40 5.77 20.34
C ARG A 212 -27.96 5.40 21.71
N MET A 213 -27.15 4.80 22.60
CA MET A 213 -27.57 4.48 23.97
C MET A 213 -27.98 5.74 24.75
N ASP A 214 -27.23 6.84 24.62
CA ASP A 214 -27.56 8.11 25.28
C ASP A 214 -28.84 8.75 24.71
N LEU A 215 -29.17 8.50 23.43
CA LEU A 215 -30.43 8.92 22.81
C LEU A 215 -31.61 8.06 23.27
N GLU A 216 -31.46 6.73 23.30
CA GLU A 216 -32.48 5.80 23.80
C GLU A 216 -32.84 6.10 25.25
N LYS A 217 -31.83 6.35 26.10
CA LYS A 217 -32.06 6.74 27.50
C LYS A 217 -32.90 8.02 27.60
N ARG A 218 -32.59 9.04 26.79
CA ARG A 218 -33.34 10.30 26.79
C ARG A 218 -34.77 10.14 26.27
N LEU A 219 -34.96 9.28 25.27
CA LEU A 219 -36.29 8.93 24.78
C LEU A 219 -37.11 8.26 25.89
N GLN A 220 -36.53 7.29 26.59
CA GLN A 220 -37.17 6.61 27.72
C GLN A 220 -37.54 7.60 28.85
N GLU A 221 -36.63 8.51 29.23
CA GLU A 221 -36.91 9.55 30.23
C GLU A 221 -38.08 10.46 29.80
N ALA A 222 -38.20 10.77 28.50
CA ALA A 222 -39.31 11.54 27.95
C ALA A 222 -40.63 10.74 27.97
N GLU A 223 -40.61 9.46 27.63
CA GLU A 223 -41.76 8.56 27.71
C GLU A 223 -42.27 8.43 29.15
N GLU A 224 -41.36 8.24 30.12
CA GLU A 224 -41.69 8.18 31.54
C GLU A 224 -42.30 9.51 32.05
N ALA A 225 -41.77 10.65 31.61
CA ALA A 225 -42.34 11.97 31.93
C ALA A 225 -43.75 12.15 31.35
N LEU A 226 -44.00 11.68 30.12
CA LEU A 226 -45.33 11.69 29.51
C LEU A 226 -46.32 10.81 30.28
N GLN A 227 -45.93 9.59 30.62
CA GLN A 227 -46.77 8.67 31.41
C GLN A 227 -47.06 9.24 32.81
N SER A 228 -46.06 9.83 33.47
CA SER A 228 -46.22 10.52 34.76
C SER A 228 -47.22 11.67 34.67
N LEU A 229 -47.15 12.48 33.60
CA LEU A 229 -48.08 13.57 33.35
C LEU A 229 -49.50 13.09 33.12
N GLU A 230 -49.68 12.05 32.31
CA GLU A 230 -50.99 11.45 32.06
C GLU A 230 -51.64 10.96 33.36
N GLN A 231 -50.88 10.22 34.18
CA GLN A 231 -51.34 9.76 35.49
C GLN A 231 -51.65 10.92 36.45
N GLY A 232 -50.83 11.97 36.44
CA GLY A 232 -51.04 13.18 37.24
C GLY A 232 -52.31 13.94 36.85
N LEU A 233 -52.58 14.05 35.55
CA LEU A 233 -53.77 14.71 35.00
C LEU A 233 -55.05 13.91 35.27
N ASN A 234 -54.98 12.59 35.21
CA ASN A 234 -56.10 11.68 35.49
C ASN A 234 -56.39 11.52 37.01
N CYS A 235 -55.50 12.00 37.89
CA CYS A 235 -55.69 11.91 39.33
C CYS A 235 -56.70 12.95 39.86
N LYS A 236 -57.76 12.48 40.53
CA LYS A 236 -58.82 13.34 41.10
C LYS A 236 -58.37 14.20 42.30
N HIS A 237 -57.28 13.83 42.96
CA HIS A 237 -56.71 14.58 44.10
C HIS A 237 -55.37 15.21 43.72
N ARG A 238 -55.41 16.53 43.48
CA ARG A 238 -54.22 17.35 43.22
C ARG A 238 -53.61 17.80 44.53
N ASN A 239 -52.32 17.54 44.68
CA ASN A 239 -51.51 18.05 45.79
C ASN A 239 -50.35 18.89 45.21
N LYS A 240 -49.83 19.84 45.98
CA LYS A 240 -48.77 20.76 45.52
C LYS A 240 -47.55 20.03 44.97
N GLU A 241 -47.14 18.95 45.64
CA GLU A 241 -46.02 18.10 45.22
C GLU A 241 -46.25 17.45 43.84
N LYS A 242 -47.49 17.03 43.54
CA LYS A 242 -47.84 16.48 42.22
C LYS A 242 -47.83 17.56 41.14
N GLU A 243 -48.30 18.76 41.46
CA GLU A 243 -48.25 19.90 40.53
C GLU A 243 -46.80 20.33 40.23
N GLU A 244 -45.91 20.29 41.23
CA GLU A 244 -44.48 20.56 41.05
C GLU A 244 -43.81 19.47 40.20
N LYS A 245 -44.13 18.19 40.44
CA LYS A 245 -43.63 17.08 39.62
C LYS A 245 -44.09 17.20 38.17
N MET A 246 -45.37 17.49 37.93
CA MET A 246 -45.89 17.73 36.57
C MET A 246 -45.21 18.91 35.88
N LYS A 247 -44.91 20.01 36.60
CA LYS A 247 -44.15 21.14 36.02
C LYS A 247 -42.73 20.74 35.64
N ALA A 248 -42.09 19.89 36.43
CA ALA A 248 -40.76 19.35 36.10
C ALA A 248 -40.83 18.45 34.85
N ASP A 249 -41.81 17.55 34.77
CA ASP A 249 -42.03 16.66 33.63
C ASP A 249 -42.30 17.45 32.33
N VAL A 250 -43.14 18.50 32.38
CA VAL A 250 -43.37 19.42 31.24
C VAL A 250 -42.08 20.14 30.83
N SER A 251 -41.26 20.54 31.81
CA SER A 251 -39.99 21.21 31.52
C SER A 251 -38.98 20.25 30.87
N ASN A 252 -38.95 18.98 31.28
CA ASN A 252 -38.10 17.96 30.69
C ASN A 252 -38.54 17.64 29.25
N LEU A 253 -39.84 17.49 29.01
CA LEU A 253 -40.39 17.30 27.66
C LEU A 253 -40.09 18.47 26.75
N LYS A 254 -40.25 19.70 27.24
CA LYS A 254 -39.90 20.90 26.47
C LYS A 254 -38.44 20.87 26.02
N LYS A 255 -37.51 20.53 26.91
CA LYS A 255 -36.08 20.40 26.56
C LYS A 255 -35.83 19.31 25.53
N PHE A 256 -36.48 18.16 25.68
CA PHE A 256 -36.40 17.05 24.72
C PHE A 256 -36.82 17.50 23.31
N PHE A 257 -38.00 18.13 23.17
CA PHE A 257 -38.47 18.62 21.88
C PHE A 257 -37.61 19.75 21.31
N GLU A 258 -37.12 20.68 22.13
CA GLU A 258 -36.16 21.71 21.68
C GLU A 258 -34.85 21.11 21.16
N GLU A 259 -34.43 19.96 21.69
CA GLU A 259 -33.28 19.22 21.18
C GLU A 259 -33.60 18.47 19.88
N CYS A 260 -34.76 17.82 19.77
CA CYS A 260 -35.22 17.20 18.52
C CYS A 260 -35.30 18.20 17.37
N ILE A 261 -35.85 19.40 17.63
CA ILE A 261 -35.93 20.48 16.64
C ILE A 261 -34.53 20.90 16.18
N ARG A 262 -33.60 21.12 17.11
CA ARG A 262 -32.20 21.46 16.77
C ARG A 262 -31.53 20.37 15.93
N ASN A 263 -31.73 19.10 16.27
CA ASN A 263 -31.16 17.98 15.52
C ASN A 263 -31.76 17.90 14.11
N ALA A 264 -33.07 18.06 13.96
CA ALA A 264 -33.74 18.09 12.66
C ALA A 264 -33.27 19.26 11.79
N GLU A 265 -33.05 20.45 12.38
CA GLU A 265 -32.47 21.60 11.67
C GLU A 265 -31.03 21.33 11.20
N LEU A 266 -30.23 20.63 12.01
CA LEU A 266 -28.87 20.24 11.64
C LEU A 266 -28.90 19.21 10.50
N GLU A 267 -29.77 18.22 10.59
CA GLU A 267 -29.97 17.21 9.55
C GLU A 267 -30.42 17.82 8.22
N ALA A 268 -31.37 18.76 8.25
CA ALA A 268 -31.76 19.52 7.06
C ALA A 268 -30.61 20.31 6.42
N LYS A 269 -29.62 20.73 7.22
CA LYS A 269 -28.41 21.45 6.76
C LYS A 269 -27.28 20.49 6.32
N MET A 270 -27.36 19.19 6.59
CA MET A 270 -26.32 18.21 6.27
C MET A 270 -25.87 18.22 4.80
N PRO A 271 -26.77 18.26 3.79
CA PRO A 271 -26.34 18.29 2.39
C PRO A 271 -25.44 19.49 2.06
N VAL A 272 -25.72 20.65 2.67
CA VAL A 272 -24.92 21.88 2.47
C VAL A 272 -23.58 21.78 3.19
N ILE A 273 -23.56 21.25 4.42
CA ILE A 273 -22.34 21.03 5.21
C ILE A 273 -21.40 20.06 4.47
N MET A 274 -21.93 18.95 3.94
CA MET A 274 -21.19 17.96 3.16
C MET A 274 -20.68 18.54 1.85
N LYS A 275 -21.48 19.33 1.13
CA LYS A 275 -21.02 20.03 -0.08
C LYS A 275 -19.83 20.92 0.25
N ASN A 276 -19.90 21.71 1.32
CA ASN A 276 -18.85 22.63 1.74
C ASN A 276 -17.56 21.92 2.16
N SER A 277 -17.63 20.77 2.85
CA SER A 277 -16.44 19.99 3.24
C SER A 277 -15.68 19.47 2.01
N VAL A 278 -16.41 18.99 0.99
CA VAL A 278 -15.82 18.58 -0.30
C VAL A 278 -15.14 19.77 -1.00
N TYR A 279 -15.78 20.94 -1.01
CA TYR A 279 -15.18 22.15 -1.58
C TYR A 279 -13.90 22.56 -0.83
N LEU A 280 -13.88 22.46 0.51
CA LEU A 280 -12.70 22.72 1.34
C LEU A 280 -11.53 21.78 0.99
N HIS A 281 -11.77 20.47 0.89
CA HIS A 281 -10.75 19.51 0.49
C HIS A 281 -10.24 19.74 -0.94
N LYS A 282 -11.14 20.06 -1.88
CA LYS A 282 -10.77 20.42 -3.26
C LYS A 282 -9.92 21.69 -3.29
N ALA A 283 -10.29 22.72 -2.53
CA ALA A 283 -9.54 23.96 -2.42
C ALA A 283 -8.16 23.74 -1.75
N ALA A 284 -8.09 22.96 -0.68
CA ALA A 284 -6.85 22.60 0.00
C ALA A 284 -5.91 21.82 -0.93
N THR A 285 -6.41 20.82 -1.64
CA THR A 285 -5.65 20.05 -2.64
C THR A 285 -5.09 20.96 -3.74
N ARG A 286 -5.90 21.92 -4.24
CA ARG A 286 -5.44 22.92 -5.22
C ARG A 286 -4.35 23.83 -4.65
N ARG A 287 -4.48 24.30 -3.40
CA ARG A 287 -3.45 25.09 -2.72
C ARG A 287 -2.15 24.30 -2.55
N ILE A 288 -2.21 23.05 -2.09
CA ILE A 288 -1.03 22.18 -1.93
C ILE A 288 -0.32 21.97 -3.28
N LYS A 289 -1.08 21.69 -4.36
CA LYS A 289 -0.52 21.58 -5.72
C LYS A 289 0.13 22.90 -6.14
N SER A 290 -0.54 24.04 -5.94
CA SER A 290 -0.01 25.36 -6.26
C SER A 290 1.28 25.69 -5.48
N CYS A 291 1.33 25.40 -4.19
CA CYS A 291 2.53 25.54 -3.35
C CYS A 291 3.67 24.64 -3.82
N ARG A 292 3.39 23.39 -4.25
CA ARG A 292 4.41 22.51 -4.86
C ARG A 292 4.93 23.06 -6.18
N PHE A 293 4.08 23.65 -7.02
CA PHE A 293 4.50 24.34 -8.24
C PHE A 293 5.39 25.56 -7.95
N HIS A 294 5.05 26.36 -6.92
CA HIS A 294 5.86 27.50 -6.52
C HIS A 294 7.20 27.07 -5.90
N ARG A 295 7.24 25.97 -5.13
CA ARG A 295 8.48 25.40 -4.58
C ARG A 295 9.39 24.80 -5.67
N ARG A 296 8.82 24.12 -6.69
CA ARG A 296 9.60 23.65 -7.85
C ARG A 296 10.15 24.80 -8.69
N ARG A 297 9.38 25.88 -8.87
CA ARG A 297 9.86 27.08 -9.58
C ARG A 297 10.94 27.84 -8.79
N SER A 298 10.85 27.87 -7.46
CA SER A 298 11.88 28.43 -6.58
C SER A 298 13.14 27.55 -6.51
N SER A 299 12.99 26.22 -6.57
CA SER A 299 14.13 25.28 -6.64
C SER A 299 14.86 25.36 -7.98
N ASN A 300 14.14 25.53 -9.10
CA ASN A 300 14.75 25.74 -10.41
C ASN A 300 15.37 27.15 -10.54
N SER A 301 14.85 28.15 -9.82
CA SER A 301 15.47 29.48 -9.75
C SER A 301 16.85 29.49 -9.07
N TRP A 302 17.17 28.52 -8.20
CA TRP A 302 18.51 28.38 -7.61
C TRP A 302 19.50 27.61 -8.51
N LEU A 303 19.01 26.73 -9.40
CA LEU A 303 19.85 26.12 -10.44
C LEU A 303 20.10 27.07 -11.62
N ASP A 304 19.15 27.92 -12.00
CA ASP A 304 19.31 28.90 -13.09
C ASP A 304 20.32 30.02 -12.78
N LEU A 305 20.53 30.34 -11.49
CA LEU A 305 21.53 31.34 -11.09
C LEU A 305 22.98 30.84 -11.24
N ARG A 306 23.20 29.51 -11.33
CA ARG A 306 24.54 28.92 -11.54
C ARG A 306 24.87 28.66 -13.01
N GLN A 307 23.87 28.67 -13.90
CA GLN A 307 24.06 28.47 -15.35
C GLN A 307 24.15 29.78 -16.14
N SER A 308 23.88 30.92 -15.51
CA SER A 308 23.79 32.24 -16.16
C SER A 308 25.12 33.01 -16.27
N GLN A 309 26.29 32.36 -16.14
CA GLN A 309 27.60 33.01 -16.39
C GLN A 309 28.29 32.60 -17.70
N SER A 310 27.73 31.69 -18.52
CA SER A 310 28.44 31.20 -19.71
C SER A 310 27.83 31.59 -21.07
N PHE A 311 26.96 32.60 -21.16
CA PHE A 311 26.36 32.96 -22.46
C PHE A 311 26.07 34.46 -22.63
N MET A 312 27.03 35.33 -22.27
CA MET A 312 26.93 36.78 -22.51
C MET A 312 27.90 37.27 -23.59
N TYR A 313 28.07 36.50 -24.67
CA TYR A 313 28.61 37.01 -25.94
C TYR A 313 27.94 36.29 -27.11
N SER A 314 26.83 36.83 -27.61
CA SER A 314 26.67 37.13 -29.03
C SER A 314 25.44 38.01 -29.25
N GLU A 315 25.63 38.95 -30.17
CA GLU A 315 24.78 40.07 -30.55
C GLU A 315 23.50 39.64 -31.30
N ALA A 316 22.37 40.22 -30.87
CA ALA A 316 21.05 40.46 -31.47
C ALA A 316 20.53 39.68 -32.72
N GLU A 317 19.25 39.26 -32.65
CA GLU A 317 18.26 39.47 -33.74
C GLU A 317 16.84 39.66 -33.14
N SER A 318 15.99 40.40 -33.84
CA SER A 318 15.10 41.44 -33.32
C SER A 318 13.66 40.96 -33.02
N ILE A 319 12.94 41.61 -32.09
CA ILE A 319 11.49 41.43 -31.80
C ILE A 319 10.62 41.48 -33.08
N GLU A 320 11.13 42.11 -34.13
CA GLU A 320 10.46 42.24 -35.42
C GLU A 320 10.40 40.90 -36.21
N ASP A 321 11.37 40.00 -36.01
CA ASP A 321 11.39 38.67 -36.65
C ASP A 321 10.32 37.76 -36.06
N LEU A 322 10.08 37.89 -34.76
CA LEU A 322 9.00 37.18 -34.06
C LEU A 322 7.62 37.64 -34.55
N LYS A 323 7.45 38.94 -34.83
CA LYS A 323 6.21 39.48 -35.40
C LYS A 323 5.99 39.04 -36.84
N GLN A 324 7.05 38.94 -37.66
CA GLN A 324 6.93 38.41 -39.02
C GLN A 324 6.58 36.92 -39.03
N ALA A 325 7.17 36.12 -38.13
CA ALA A 325 6.82 34.71 -37.98
C ALA A 325 5.34 34.52 -37.60
N ALA A 326 4.82 35.33 -36.68
CA ALA A 326 3.40 35.30 -36.29
C ALA A 326 2.46 35.67 -37.46
N LYS A 327 2.83 36.66 -38.29
CA LYS A 327 2.04 37.02 -39.48
C LYS A 327 2.01 35.91 -40.53
N ARG A 328 3.15 35.24 -40.78
CA ARG A 328 3.23 34.11 -41.72
C ARG A 328 2.35 32.94 -41.29
N LEU A 329 2.39 32.58 -40.00
CA LEU A 329 1.53 31.54 -39.42
C LEU A 329 0.03 31.88 -39.53
N THR A 330 -0.32 33.15 -39.42
CA THR A 330 -1.72 33.58 -39.53
C THR A 330 -2.22 33.61 -40.98
N GLN A 331 -1.33 33.68 -41.97
CA GLN A 331 -1.69 33.63 -43.39
C GLN A 331 -1.75 32.21 -43.95
N ASP A 332 -1.20 31.24 -43.23
CA ASP A 332 -1.21 29.83 -43.61
C ASP A 332 -2.63 29.24 -43.53
N GLN A 333 -3.15 28.82 -44.70
CA GLN A 333 -4.49 28.26 -44.85
C GLN A 333 -4.63 26.95 -44.08
N HIS A 334 -3.59 26.10 -44.07
CA HIS A 334 -3.61 24.81 -43.37
C HIS A 334 -3.66 25.02 -41.86
N PHE A 335 -2.96 26.05 -41.35
CA PHE A 335 -3.01 26.42 -39.94
C PHE A 335 -4.42 26.88 -39.54
N ARG A 336 -5.09 27.69 -40.38
CA ARG A 336 -6.47 28.12 -40.12
C ARG A 336 -7.45 26.96 -40.13
N GLU A 337 -7.37 26.07 -41.12
CA GLU A 337 -8.22 24.89 -41.21
C GLU A 337 -8.05 23.97 -39.99
N THR A 338 -6.81 23.80 -39.51
CA THR A 338 -6.50 23.04 -38.30
C THR A 338 -7.16 23.67 -37.05
N ILE A 339 -7.08 24.99 -36.90
CA ILE A 339 -7.71 25.70 -35.77
C ILE A 339 -9.25 25.61 -35.85
N TYR A 340 -9.83 25.73 -37.04
CA TYR A 340 -11.28 25.54 -37.24
C TYR A 340 -11.74 24.12 -36.89
N GLN A 341 -10.99 23.10 -37.30
CA GLN A 341 -11.26 21.70 -36.93
C GLN A 341 -11.25 21.50 -35.41
N ILE A 342 -10.28 22.09 -34.71
CA ILE A 342 -10.19 22.04 -33.24
C ILE A 342 -11.39 22.72 -32.57
N MET A 343 -11.85 23.86 -33.11
CA MET A 343 -13.02 24.57 -32.59
C MET A 343 -14.32 23.80 -32.81
N ILE A 344 -14.51 23.21 -34.00
CA ILE A 344 -15.68 22.38 -34.33
C ILE A 344 -15.73 21.13 -33.44
N SER A 345 -14.59 20.46 -33.23
CA SER A 345 -14.47 19.29 -32.35
C SER A 345 -14.82 19.59 -30.89
N ARG A 346 -14.63 20.84 -30.44
CA ARG A 346 -15.02 21.29 -29.09
C ARG A 346 -16.50 21.64 -28.97
N GLN A 347 -17.16 22.01 -30.06
CA GLN A 347 -18.61 22.27 -30.05
C GLN A 347 -19.44 20.99 -30.17
N SER A 348 -19.00 20.01 -30.97
CA SER A 348 -19.66 18.71 -31.10
C SER A 348 -19.60 17.86 -29.82
N SER A 349 -18.56 18.04 -29.00
CA SER A 349 -18.47 17.42 -27.67
C SER A 349 -19.39 18.06 -26.61
N SER A 350 -19.95 19.24 -26.87
CA SER A 350 -20.87 19.94 -25.95
C SER A 350 -22.35 19.66 -26.22
N SER A 351 -22.73 19.13 -27.40
CA SER A 351 -24.13 18.95 -27.81
C SER A 351 -24.66 17.50 -27.66
N GLY A 352 -23.85 16.55 -27.20
CA GLY A 352 -24.24 15.13 -27.05
C GLY A 352 -25.03 14.77 -25.79
N ASN A 353 -25.23 15.68 -24.83
CA ASN A 353 -25.92 15.40 -23.57
C ASN A 353 -27.33 16.01 -23.53
N LYS A 354 -28.22 15.57 -24.44
CA LYS A 354 -29.68 15.60 -24.23
C LYS A 354 -30.33 14.47 -25.02
N LYS A 355 -30.54 13.34 -24.37
CA LYS A 355 -31.72 12.48 -24.53
C LYS A 355 -32.04 11.84 -23.19
#